data_AF-A0A382EY31-F1
#
_entry.id   AF-A0A382EY31-F1
#
_cell.length_a   1.000
_cell.length_b   1.000
_cell.length_c   1.000
_cell.angle_alpha   90.00
_cell.angle_beta   90.00
_cell.angle_gamma   90.00
#
_symmetry.space_group_name_H-M   'P 1'
#
loop_
_entity.id
_entity.type
_entity.pdbx_description
1 polymer ?
#
loop_
_entity_poly.entity_id
_entity_poly.type
_entity_poly.pdbx_seq_one_letter_code
_entity_poly.pdbx_strand_id
1 'polypeptide(L)' 'VRAVADAGADVIEIGIPFSDPVMDGPTIQAANDRALASGATPTSILTQVSGLDAGVPLAV' A
#
# COMPACT_ATOMS: atom_id res chain seq x y z
N VAL A 1 7.64 3.32 3.12
CA VAL A 1 7.02 4.66 3.25
C VAL A 1 8.06 5.76 3.46
N ARG A 2 8.92 5.71 4.49
CA ARG A 2 9.93 6.77 4.77
C ARG A 2 10.83 7.15 3.59
N ALA A 3 11.37 6.16 2.87
CA ALA A 3 12.21 6.44 1.70
C ALA A 3 11.51 7.31 0.62
N VAL A 4 10.18 7.19 0.49
CA VAL A 4 9.40 7.97 -0.48
C VAL A 4 9.08 9.36 0.08
N ALA A 5 8.82 9.46 1.38
CA ALA A 5 8.69 10.74 2.09
C ALA A 5 10.00 11.55 2.03
N ASP A 6 11.14 10.92 2.31
CA ASP A 6 12.48 11.53 2.26
C ASP A 6 12.86 11.97 0.84
N ALA A 7 12.28 11.32 -0.18
CA ALA A 7 12.41 11.72 -1.58
C ALA A 7 11.51 12.89 -1.99
N GLY A 8 10.72 13.44 -1.05
CA GLY A 8 9.91 14.65 -1.24
C GLY A 8 8.45 14.41 -1.59
N ALA A 9 7.88 13.23 -1.32
CA ALA A 9 6.45 13.00 -1.52
C ALA A 9 5.59 13.79 -0.52
N ASP A 10 4.59 14.53 -0.99
CA ASP A 10 3.66 15.27 -0.13
C ASP A 10 2.63 14.36 0.57
N VAL A 11 2.25 13.26 -0.08
CA VAL A 11 1.28 12.25 0.39
C VAL A 11 1.69 10.89 -0.15
N ILE A 12 1.42 9.82 0.62
CA ILE A 12 1.63 8.44 0.18
C ILE A 12 0.29 7.70 0.16
N GLU A 13 -0.08 7.17 -1.00
CA GLU A 13 -1.23 6.27 -1.15
C GLU A 13 -0.84 4.83 -0.82
N ILE A 14 -1.68 4.15 -0.03
CA ILE A 14 -1.50 2.78 0.43
C ILE A 14 -2.62 1.93 -0.17
N GLY A 15 -2.32 1.24 -1.27
CA GLY A 15 -3.28 0.35 -1.91
C GLY A 15 -3.63 -0.87 -1.04
N ILE A 16 -4.90 -1.26 -1.07
CA ILE A 16 -5.38 -2.53 -0.52
C ILE A 16 -5.44 -3.54 -1.66
N PRO A 17 -4.74 -4.69 -1.56
CA PRO A 17 -4.69 -5.64 -2.67
C PRO A 17 -6.06 -6.29 -2.88
N PHE A 18 -6.43 -6.45 -4.15
CA PHE A 18 -7.67 -7.06 -4.58
C PHE A 18 -7.40 -8.32 -5.41
N SER A 19 -8.20 -9.38 -5.20
CA SER A 19 -7.99 -10.69 -5.83
C SER A 19 -8.33 -10.75 -7.31
N ASP A 20 -9.06 -9.75 -7.83
CA ASP A 20 -9.43 -9.65 -9.24
C ASP A 20 -9.11 -8.26 -9.82
N PRO A 21 -7.83 -7.85 -9.89
CA PRO A 21 -7.42 -6.49 -10.23
C PRO A 21 -7.39 -6.24 -11.74
N VAL A 22 -8.44 -6.63 -12.47
CA VAL A 22 -8.48 -6.61 -13.96
C VAL A 22 -8.29 -5.21 -14.54
N MET A 23 -8.68 -4.18 -13.79
CA MET A 23 -8.54 -2.79 -14.24
C MET A 23 -7.17 -2.17 -13.94
N ASP A 24 -6.33 -2.85 -13.16
CA ASP A 24 -5.01 -2.35 -12.81
C ASP A 24 -3.98 -2.71 -13.91
N GLY A 25 -2.94 -1.91 -14.07
CA GLY A 25 -1.83 -2.24 -14.97
C GLY A 25 -1.01 -3.45 -14.48
N PRO A 26 -0.22 -4.11 -15.35
CA PRO A 26 0.47 -5.36 -15.01
C PRO A 26 1.41 -5.25 -13.81
N THR A 27 2.00 -4.07 -13.58
CA THR A 27 2.85 -3.79 -12.41
C THR A 27 2.06 -3.86 -11.10
N ILE A 28 0.85 -3.30 -11.08
CA ILE A 28 -0.01 -3.25 -9.90
C ILE A 28 -0.66 -4.61 -9.66
N GLN A 29 -1.09 -5.30 -10.72
CA GLN A 29 -1.57 -6.68 -10.62
C GLN A 29 -0.52 -7.59 -9.96
N ALA A 30 0.74 -7.55 -10.42
CA ALA A 30 1.81 -8.33 -9.82
C ALA A 30 2.13 -7.93 -8.36
N ALA A 31 1.90 -6.66 -7.99
CA ALA A 31 2.02 -6.23 -6.59
C ALA A 31 0.89 -6.80 -5.72
N ASN A 32 -0.34 -6.80 -6.22
CA ASN A 32 -1.49 -7.41 -5.56
C ASN A 32 -1.26 -8.91 -5.34
N ASP A 33 -0.79 -9.65 -6.35
CA ASP A 33 -0.49 -11.08 -6.22
C ASP A 33 0.53 -11.34 -5.11
N ARG A 34 1.63 -10.56 -5.06
CA ARG A 34 2.63 -10.68 -3.99
C ARG A 34 2.05 -10.38 -2.61
N ALA A 35 1.23 -9.34 -2.49
CA ALA A 35 0.63 -8.95 -1.22
C ALA A 35 -0.36 -10.02 -0.74
N LEU A 36 -1.22 -10.54 -1.62
CA LEU A 36 -2.17 -11.61 -1.30
C LEU A 36 -1.46 -12.92 -0.93
N ALA A 37 -0.41 -13.29 -1.66
CA ALA A 37 0.41 -14.46 -1.33
C ALA A 37 1.10 -14.34 0.04
N SER A 38 1.37 -13.11 0.50
CA SER A 38 1.89 -12.83 1.84
C SER A 38 0.81 -12.78 2.95
N GLY A 39 -0.46 -12.96 2.60
CA GLY A 39 -1.58 -12.94 3.55
C GLY A 39 -2.07 -11.54 3.92
N ALA A 40 -1.79 -10.52 3.10
CA ALA A 40 -2.28 -9.18 3.35
C ALA A 40 -3.81 -9.12 3.35
N THR A 41 -4.38 -8.51 4.39
CA THR A 41 -5.81 -8.23 4.52
C THR A 41 -6.04 -6.74 4.77
N PRO A 42 -7.22 -6.18 4.43
CA PRO A 42 -7.54 -4.79 4.74
C PRO A 42 -7.31 -4.45 6.22
N THR A 43 -7.75 -5.31 7.12
CA THR A 43 -7.52 -5.14 8.58
C THR A 43 -6.04 -5.10 8.92
N SER A 44 -5.23 -6.03 8.40
CA SER A 44 -3.79 -6.04 8.69
C SER A 44 -3.07 -4.78 8.20
N ILE A 45 -3.51 -4.21 7.07
CA ILE A 45 -2.93 -2.99 6.50
C ILE A 45 -3.34 -1.79 7.35
N LEU A 46 -4.64 -1.64 7.65
CA LEU A 46 -5.13 -0.53 8.47
C LEU A 46 -4.52 -0.54 9.88
N THR A 47 -4.31 -1.72 10.47
CA THR A 47 -3.62 -1.85 11.76
C THR A 47 -2.15 -1.43 11.69
N GLN A 48 -1.45 -1.74 10.58
CA GLN A 48 -0.06 -1.30 10.41
C GLN A 48 0.02 0.21 10.17
N VAL A 49 -0.85 0.73 9.29
CA VAL A 49 -0.89 2.16 8.92
C VAL A 49 -1.22 3.04 10.12
N SER A 50 -2.13 2.62 11.00
CA SER A 50 -2.54 3.44 12.16
C SER A 50 -1.42 3.72 13.17
N GLY A 51 -0.36 2.91 13.19
CA GLY A 51 0.80 3.09 14.06
C GLY A 51 2.04 3.65 13.36
N LEU A 52 1.97 3.93 12.05
CA LEU A 52 3.12 4.36 11.25
C LEU A 52 3.28 5.88 11.27
N ASP A 53 4.43 6.35 11.76
CA ASP A 53 4.90 7.72 11.49
C ASP A 53 5.80 7.72 10.24
N ALA A 54 5.23 8.23 9.14
CA ALA A 54 5.87 8.34 7.83
C ALA A 54 6.40 9.76 7.54
N GLY A 55 6.18 10.74 8.43
CA GLY A 55 6.54 12.14 8.21
C GLY A 55 5.64 12.91 7.24
N VAL A 56 4.75 12.21 6.51
CA VAL A 56 3.79 12.77 5.55
C VAL A 56 2.45 12.04 5.65
N PRO A 57 1.32 12.65 5.25
CA PRO A 57 0.02 12.01 5.27
C PRO A 57 -0.02 10.69 4.49
N LEU A 58 -0.71 9.71 5.08
CA LEU A 58 -1.03 8.43 4.44
C LEU A 58 -2.49 8.44 4.01
N ALA A 59 -2.75 8.13 2.74
CA ALA A 59 -4.08 7.93 2.19
C ALA A 59 -4.29 6.43 1.93
N VAL A 60 -5.40 5.88 2.42
CA VAL A 60 -5.82 4.48 2.19
C VAL A 60 -7.12 4.49 1.41
#